data_AF-A0A7S0XJ00-F1
#
_entry.id   AF-A0A7S0XJ00-F1
#
_cell.length_a   1.000
_cell.length_b   1.000
_cell.length_c   1.000
_cell.angle_alpha   90.00
_cell.angle_beta   90.00
_cell.angle_gamma   90.00
#
_symmetry.space_group_name_H-M   'P 1'
#
loop_
_entity.id
_entity.type
_entity.pdbx_description
1 polymer ?
#
loop_
_entity_poly.entity_id
_entity_poly.type
_entity_poly.pdbx_seq_one_letter_code
_entity_poly.pdbx_strand_id
1 'polypeptide(L)'
;IYYQPVLQPHVLSRSGGWKSPTGVFDHLPPGRVLTMALDTPMAWLVSAAAAEDDLDNLVLDNIDPKRQNVFVQFELESLLVAGSCVERSVSSRGGIPQGLQLALARRDDAVRSDTVVMYNLGYFQLKATAPALWTLSLIGRGASIFHISRHRELSRDFNDDRDYNGDAGATEVAVSVVSLLGDVRYRLTVERNAGMEDAALINEMDENGDDGISNGGGGKEAAVSETADGGRKDSQGDGGGWRSAASRAFRNLGGGKGDEEHEEESTETVHVFSVASGHLYERFLRIMMLSASRSTSVHVKFWLLGNYLSPLFKRTLPAFAAAHDFSYELVAYQWPPWLRSQSEKQRTIWGYKVLFLDVLFPLDVERIIFVDSDQVVRGDLHELYTLEMPNGEPYAYTPFCDSRKEVEGYRFWKSGYWHNTLRGKPYHISALYLVDLTRFRAVAAGDRLRVTYQQLSSDPGSLSNLDQDLPNVMNNARGVPIFSLPQHWLWCESWCSDDDKPAAKTIDLCNNPMTKEPKLDSAKRIIPEWTSLDHDQRTTVLDVLRNLSNIDSGDIKGTTSAAASDGGGERGERDEL
;
A
#
# COMPACT_ATOMS: atom_id res chain seq x y z
N ILE A 1 3.74 20.74 -19.81
CA ILE A 1 3.74 19.28 -20.04
C ILE A 1 4.18 19.06 -21.48
N TYR A 2 5.23 18.26 -21.68
CA TYR A 2 5.65 17.80 -23.01
C TYR A 2 5.13 16.36 -23.15
N TYR A 3 4.60 16.00 -24.31
CA TYR A 3 3.99 14.68 -24.52
C TYR A 3 4.45 14.06 -25.83
N GLN A 4 4.90 12.81 -25.79
CA GLN A 4 5.40 12.07 -26.95
C GLN A 4 4.80 10.66 -26.96
N PRO A 5 3.90 10.34 -27.90
CA PRO A 5 3.37 8.99 -28.04
C PRO A 5 4.45 8.05 -28.60
N VAL A 6 4.61 6.88 -27.99
CA VAL A 6 5.52 5.82 -28.49
C VAL A 6 4.71 4.83 -29.32
N LEU A 7 4.47 5.20 -30.58
CA LEU A 7 3.78 4.37 -31.56
C LEU A 7 4.56 4.46 -32.88
N GLN A 8 5.44 3.49 -33.14
CA GLN A 8 6.20 3.43 -34.39
C GLN A 8 5.88 2.14 -35.15
N PRO A 9 5.68 2.18 -36.48
CA PRO A 9 5.63 0.97 -37.28
C PRO A 9 6.96 0.22 -37.13
N HIS A 10 6.92 -1.10 -37.10
CA HIS A 10 8.13 -1.89 -36.85
C HIS A 10 9.22 -1.59 -37.88
N VAL A 11 10.36 -1.05 -37.42
CA VAL A 11 11.52 -0.77 -38.27
C VAL A 11 12.57 -1.85 -38.04
N LEU A 12 12.94 -2.56 -39.10
CA LEU A 12 14.10 -3.44 -39.09
C LEU A 12 15.36 -2.56 -39.03
N SER A 13 16.23 -2.84 -38.07
CA SER A 13 17.55 -2.23 -38.00
C SER A 13 18.42 -2.67 -39.19
N ARG A 14 19.46 -1.89 -39.50
CA ARG A 14 20.42 -2.21 -40.56
C ARG A 14 21.17 -3.54 -40.34
N SER A 15 21.21 -4.03 -39.09
CA SER A 15 21.80 -5.32 -38.70
C SER A 15 20.78 -6.47 -38.66
N GLY A 16 19.51 -6.24 -39.05
CA GLY A 16 18.48 -7.28 -39.16
C GLY A 16 17.66 -7.52 -37.88
N GLY A 17 18.00 -6.89 -36.75
CA GLY A 17 17.20 -6.93 -35.52
C GLY A 17 16.06 -5.91 -35.50
N TRP A 18 15.01 -6.13 -34.71
CA TRP A 18 13.97 -5.14 -34.49
C TRP A 18 14.51 -3.95 -33.69
N LYS A 19 14.21 -2.72 -34.12
CA LYS A 19 14.48 -1.55 -33.30
C LYS A 19 13.38 -1.42 -32.24
N SER A 20 13.75 -1.38 -30.97
CA SER A 20 12.81 -1.11 -29.88
C SER A 20 12.16 0.27 -30.08
N PRO A 21 10.82 0.39 -29.95
CA PRO A 21 10.16 1.68 -29.95
C PRO A 21 10.75 2.59 -28.85
N THR A 22 10.96 3.86 -29.16
CA THR A 22 11.55 4.82 -28.22
C THR A 22 10.87 6.17 -28.36
N GLY A 23 10.46 6.76 -27.23
CA GLY A 23 10.06 8.15 -27.15
C GLY A 23 11.28 9.03 -26.91
N VAL A 24 11.45 10.07 -27.73
CA VAL A 24 12.55 11.03 -27.60
C VAL A 24 11.94 12.42 -27.44
N PHE A 25 12.42 13.17 -26.45
CA PHE A 25 12.08 14.57 -26.24
C PHE A 25 13.31 15.41 -26.56
N ASP A 26 13.28 16.11 -27.68
CA ASP A 26 14.34 17.03 -28.09
C ASP A 26 14.02 18.46 -27.62
N HIS A 27 15.07 19.26 -27.40
CA HIS A 27 14.97 20.70 -27.10
C HIS A 27 14.11 21.04 -25.87
N LEU A 28 14.17 20.21 -24.83
CA LEU A 28 13.58 20.50 -23.54
C LEU A 28 14.23 21.76 -22.90
N PRO A 29 13.49 22.55 -22.11
CA PRO A 29 13.98 23.82 -21.60
C PRO A 29 15.06 23.63 -20.53
N PRO A 30 16.24 24.27 -20.67
CA PRO A 30 17.24 24.30 -19.61
C PRO A 30 16.75 25.10 -18.39
N GLY A 31 17.36 24.89 -17.23
CA GLY A 31 17.06 25.60 -15.99
C GLY A 31 15.68 25.35 -15.39
N ARG A 32 14.93 24.35 -15.87
CA ARG A 32 13.62 23.95 -15.34
C ARG A 32 13.70 22.57 -14.70
N VAL A 33 13.01 22.41 -13.58
CA VAL A 33 12.75 21.09 -12.99
C VAL A 33 11.64 20.42 -13.80
N LEU A 34 11.91 19.21 -14.27
CA LEU A 34 11.01 18.37 -15.04
C LEU A 34 10.73 17.09 -14.25
N THR A 35 9.51 16.58 -14.39
CA THR A 35 9.11 15.28 -13.82
C THR A 35 8.71 14.37 -14.98
N MET A 36 9.33 13.19 -15.04
CA MET A 36 9.00 12.16 -16.01
C MET A 36 7.74 11.41 -15.58
N ALA A 37 6.81 11.22 -16.52
CA ALA A 37 5.60 10.43 -16.30
C ALA A 37 5.34 9.59 -17.55
N LEU A 38 4.84 8.36 -17.34
CA LEU A 38 4.45 7.45 -18.41
C LEU A 38 2.92 7.32 -18.40
N ASP A 39 2.29 7.69 -19.51
CA ASP A 39 0.86 7.46 -19.74
C ASP A 39 0.69 6.07 -20.38
N THR A 40 0.04 5.15 -19.67
CA THR A 40 -0.04 3.72 -20.03
C THR A 40 -1.49 3.25 -20.08
N PRO A 41 -1.78 2.18 -20.86
CA PRO A 41 -3.07 1.51 -20.78
C PRO A 41 -3.40 1.11 -19.33
N MET A 42 -4.67 1.23 -18.95
CA MET A 42 -5.11 0.97 -17.57
C MET A 42 -4.79 -0.45 -17.09
N ALA A 43 -4.68 -1.41 -18.00
CA ALA A 43 -4.36 -2.80 -17.69
C ALA A 43 -2.88 -3.03 -17.34
N TRP A 44 -2.03 -2.01 -17.45
CA TRP A 44 -0.60 -2.12 -17.22
C TRP A 44 -0.23 -1.62 -15.82
N LEU A 45 0.59 -2.40 -15.12
CA LEU A 45 1.40 -1.92 -14.01
C LEU A 45 2.85 -1.82 -14.51
N VAL A 46 3.34 -0.59 -14.54
CA VAL A 46 4.66 -0.26 -15.10
C VAL A 46 5.49 0.45 -14.05
N SER A 47 6.78 0.19 -14.04
CA SER A 47 7.73 0.94 -13.24
C SER A 47 9.02 1.25 -14.00
N ALA A 48 9.80 2.18 -13.48
CA ALA A 48 11.13 2.45 -14.01
C ALA A 48 12.06 1.29 -13.63
N ALA A 49 12.69 0.67 -14.64
CA ALA A 49 13.61 -0.45 -14.49
C ALA A 49 15.07 -0.01 -14.53
N ALA A 50 15.40 1.04 -15.30
CA ALA A 50 16.72 1.64 -15.31
C ALA A 50 16.65 3.15 -15.58
N ALA A 51 17.35 3.93 -14.77
CA ALA A 51 17.55 5.36 -14.90
C ALA A 51 18.75 5.75 -14.02
N GLU A 52 19.60 6.64 -14.52
CA GLU A 52 20.70 7.20 -13.75
C GLU A 52 20.28 8.49 -13.01
N ASP A 53 19.35 9.24 -13.58
CA ASP A 53 18.91 10.54 -13.08
C ASP A 53 17.62 10.46 -12.25
N ASP A 54 17.41 11.43 -11.36
CA ASP A 54 16.18 11.57 -10.60
C ASP A 54 15.02 11.98 -11.52
N LEU A 55 14.13 11.01 -11.80
CA LEU A 55 12.98 11.19 -12.68
C LEU A 55 11.94 12.18 -12.13
N ASP A 56 11.99 12.52 -10.85
CA ASP A 56 11.05 13.41 -10.20
C ASP A 56 11.52 14.86 -10.19
N ASN A 57 12.84 15.04 -10.17
CA ASN A 57 13.51 16.33 -10.04
C ASN A 57 14.54 16.55 -11.17
N LEU A 58 14.21 16.18 -12.41
CA LEU A 58 15.14 16.23 -13.53
C LEU A 58 15.46 17.70 -13.91
N VAL A 59 16.73 18.09 -13.78
CA VAL A 59 17.24 19.40 -14.22
C VAL A 59 18.33 19.17 -15.25
N LEU A 60 18.06 19.55 -16.50
CA LEU A 60 18.95 19.22 -17.62
C LEU A 60 20.34 19.86 -17.51
N ASP A 61 20.44 20.99 -16.82
CA ASP A 61 21.71 21.69 -16.59
C ASP A 61 22.62 20.96 -15.58
N ASN A 62 22.07 20.01 -14.81
CA ASN A 62 22.79 19.25 -13.80
C ASN A 62 23.26 17.88 -14.31
N ILE A 63 22.91 17.47 -15.53
CA ILE A 63 23.34 16.20 -16.10
C ILE A 63 24.85 16.24 -16.35
N ASP A 64 25.55 15.10 -16.15
CA ASP A 64 26.97 14.96 -16.46
C ASP A 64 27.27 15.52 -17.87
N PRO A 65 28.17 16.51 -18.02
CA PRO A 65 28.54 17.06 -19.33
C PRO A 65 29.05 16.01 -20.33
N LYS A 66 29.52 14.85 -19.86
CA LYS A 66 29.91 13.72 -20.71
C LYS A 66 28.69 12.98 -21.30
N ARG A 67 27.53 13.08 -20.65
CA ARG A 67 26.26 12.49 -21.07
C ARG A 67 25.44 13.57 -21.78
N GLN A 68 25.25 13.40 -23.08
CA GLN A 68 24.40 14.32 -23.85
C GLN A 68 22.90 14.06 -23.67
N ASN A 69 22.52 12.89 -23.14
CA ASN A 69 21.14 12.42 -23.08
C ASN A 69 20.82 11.77 -21.72
N VAL A 70 19.57 11.92 -21.31
CA VAL A 70 18.95 11.15 -20.23
C VAL A 70 18.32 9.91 -20.84
N PHE A 71 18.64 8.74 -20.28
CA PHE A 71 18.04 7.48 -20.70
C PHE A 71 17.23 6.89 -19.57
N VAL A 72 16.01 6.44 -19.91
CA VAL A 72 15.10 5.80 -18.98
C VAL A 72 14.52 4.56 -19.65
N GLN A 73 14.56 3.43 -18.96
CA GLN A 73 13.93 2.20 -19.35
C GLN A 73 12.79 1.88 -18.37
N PHE A 74 11.63 1.58 -18.93
CA PHE A 74 10.46 1.13 -18.18
C PHE A 74 10.22 -0.36 -18.41
N GLU A 75 9.63 -1.03 -17.43
CA GLU A 75 9.26 -2.43 -17.48
C GLU A 75 7.79 -2.61 -17.14
N LEU A 76 7.09 -3.40 -17.95
CA LEU A 76 5.74 -3.88 -17.66
C LEU A 76 5.84 -5.03 -16.66
N GLU A 77 5.63 -4.74 -15.38
CA GLU A 77 5.77 -5.71 -14.29
C GLU A 77 4.61 -6.72 -14.26
N SER A 78 3.39 -6.24 -14.55
CA SER A 78 2.21 -7.10 -14.59
C SER A 78 1.08 -6.52 -15.43
N LEU A 79 0.22 -7.42 -15.89
CA LEU A 79 -1.08 -7.08 -16.46
C LEU A 79 -2.16 -7.24 -15.40
N LEU A 80 -3.21 -6.44 -15.48
CA LEU A 80 -4.32 -6.50 -14.54
C LEU A 80 -5.42 -7.44 -15.05
N VAL A 81 -5.84 -8.36 -14.17
CA VAL A 81 -7.15 -9.01 -14.25
C VAL A 81 -8.12 -8.16 -13.45
N ALA A 82 -8.93 -7.35 -14.14
CA ALA A 82 -9.87 -6.42 -13.52
C ALA A 82 -11.30 -6.63 -14.00
N GLY A 83 -12.26 -6.27 -13.14
CA GLY A 83 -13.65 -6.57 -13.40
C GLY A 83 -14.65 -5.98 -12.42
N SER A 84 -15.88 -6.48 -12.51
CA SER A 84 -16.99 -6.21 -11.61
C SER A 84 -17.51 -7.52 -11.03
N CYS A 85 -17.85 -7.52 -9.74
CA CYS A 85 -18.53 -8.63 -9.08
C CYS A 85 -19.91 -8.15 -8.61
N VAL A 86 -20.96 -8.89 -8.95
CA VAL A 86 -22.34 -8.58 -8.57
C VAL A 86 -22.99 -9.78 -7.92
N GLU A 87 -23.83 -9.53 -6.93
CA GLU A 87 -24.65 -10.55 -6.28
C GLU A 87 -26.00 -10.64 -6.99
N ARG A 88 -26.41 -11.85 -7.38
CA ARG A 88 -27.76 -12.07 -7.91
C ARG A 88 -28.74 -12.05 -6.74
N SER A 89 -29.38 -10.90 -6.54
CA SER A 89 -30.47 -10.73 -5.57
C SER A 89 -31.84 -11.06 -6.21
N VAL A 90 -32.80 -11.49 -5.38
CA VAL A 90 -34.22 -11.60 -5.75
C VAL A 90 -34.83 -10.22 -6.07
N SER A 91 -34.24 -9.13 -5.54
CA SER A 91 -34.60 -7.77 -5.93
C SER A 91 -33.96 -7.39 -7.26
N SER A 92 -34.72 -6.69 -8.12
CA SER A 92 -34.40 -6.42 -9.53
C SER A 92 -33.15 -5.54 -9.79
N ARG A 93 -32.38 -5.16 -8.75
CA ARG A 93 -31.15 -4.37 -8.89
C ARG A 93 -29.85 -5.15 -8.66
N GLY A 94 -29.90 -6.40 -8.15
CA GLY A 94 -28.68 -7.10 -7.74
C GLY A 94 -27.95 -6.40 -6.57
N GLY A 95 -27.19 -7.15 -5.79
CA GLY A 95 -26.34 -6.61 -4.72
C GLY A 95 -24.90 -6.39 -5.20
N ILE A 96 -24.11 -5.63 -4.43
CA ILE A 96 -22.64 -5.65 -4.55
C ILE A 96 -22.11 -6.45 -3.35
N PRO A 97 -21.38 -7.56 -3.56
CA PRO A 97 -20.79 -8.33 -2.49
C PRO A 97 -19.52 -7.62 -1.98
N GLN A 98 -19.71 -6.46 -1.36
CA GLN A 98 -18.65 -5.62 -0.82
C GLN A 98 -17.81 -6.40 0.20
N GLY A 99 -16.48 -6.35 0.06
CA GLY A 99 -15.56 -7.08 0.92
C GLY A 99 -15.37 -8.55 0.53
N LEU A 100 -15.99 -9.03 -0.57
CA LEU A 100 -15.76 -10.39 -1.05
C LEU A 100 -14.30 -10.55 -1.46
N GLN A 101 -13.64 -11.54 -0.88
CA GLN A 101 -12.22 -11.78 -1.10
C GLN A 101 -12.02 -12.67 -2.32
N LEU A 102 -11.09 -12.27 -3.18
CA LEU A 102 -10.74 -12.97 -4.41
C LEU A 102 -9.25 -13.28 -4.44
N ALA A 103 -8.88 -14.43 -5.02
CA ALA A 103 -7.50 -14.77 -5.34
C ALA A 103 -7.34 -15.09 -6.82
N LEU A 104 -6.23 -14.64 -7.40
CA LEU A 104 -5.72 -15.06 -8.69
C LEU A 104 -4.49 -15.93 -8.49
N ALA A 105 -4.52 -17.15 -9.01
CA ALA A 105 -3.40 -18.08 -8.95
C ALA A 105 -3.24 -18.83 -10.27
N ARG A 106 -2.01 -19.27 -10.55
CA ARG A 106 -1.71 -20.22 -11.62
C ARG A 106 -1.49 -21.59 -10.98
N ARG A 107 -1.94 -22.68 -11.64
CA ARG A 107 -1.88 -24.05 -11.08
C ARG A 107 -0.49 -24.49 -10.62
N ASP A 108 0.57 -23.94 -11.21
CA ASP A 108 1.97 -24.31 -10.95
C ASP A 108 2.79 -23.16 -10.34
N ASP A 109 2.15 -22.09 -9.82
CA ASP A 109 2.85 -20.92 -9.30
C ASP A 109 2.58 -20.70 -7.82
N ALA A 110 3.65 -20.44 -7.06
CA ALA A 110 3.56 -19.99 -5.67
C ALA A 110 3.06 -18.54 -5.60
N VAL A 111 3.23 -17.76 -6.68
CA VAL A 111 2.80 -16.36 -6.74
C VAL A 111 1.29 -16.27 -6.87
N ARG A 112 0.66 -15.80 -5.79
CA ARG A 112 -0.76 -15.52 -5.67
C ARG A 112 -0.95 -14.00 -5.53
N SER A 113 -1.93 -13.45 -6.23
CA SER A 113 -2.45 -12.10 -5.97
C SER A 113 -3.81 -12.25 -5.31
N ASP A 114 -4.10 -11.47 -4.28
CA ASP A 114 -5.43 -11.41 -3.68
C ASP A 114 -5.91 -9.97 -3.49
N THR A 115 -7.22 -9.81 -3.32
CA THR A 115 -7.87 -8.51 -3.17
C THR A 115 -9.27 -8.66 -2.57
N VAL A 116 -9.92 -7.53 -2.27
CA VAL A 116 -11.35 -7.45 -1.94
C VAL A 116 -12.15 -6.74 -3.03
N VAL A 117 -13.39 -7.15 -3.21
CA VAL A 117 -14.38 -6.47 -4.06
C VAL A 117 -14.79 -5.15 -3.41
N MET A 118 -14.61 -4.04 -4.14
CA MET A 118 -15.02 -2.70 -3.71
C MET A 118 -16.53 -2.48 -3.86
N TYR A 119 -17.11 -1.63 -3.02
CA TYR A 119 -18.52 -1.24 -3.12
C TYR A 119 -18.86 -0.59 -4.45
N ASN A 120 -18.01 0.32 -4.92
CA ASN A 120 -18.25 1.04 -6.17
C ASN A 120 -18.11 0.09 -7.36
N LEU A 121 -19.24 -0.16 -8.05
CA LEU A 121 -19.33 -1.00 -9.25
C LEU A 121 -18.94 -2.47 -9.04
N GLY A 122 -18.78 -2.93 -7.79
CA GLY A 122 -18.23 -4.25 -7.51
C GLY A 122 -16.80 -4.41 -8.02
N TYR A 123 -16.03 -3.32 -8.09
CA TYR A 123 -14.74 -3.31 -8.76
C TYR A 123 -13.71 -4.19 -8.04
N PHE A 124 -12.92 -4.94 -8.81
CA PHE A 124 -11.73 -5.63 -8.34
C PHE A 124 -10.61 -5.54 -9.39
N GLN A 125 -9.37 -5.65 -8.95
CA GLN A 125 -8.21 -5.89 -9.82
C GLN A 125 -7.20 -6.81 -9.12
N LEU A 126 -6.55 -7.65 -9.90
CA LEU A 126 -5.53 -8.60 -9.46
C LEU A 126 -4.35 -8.56 -10.43
N LYS A 127 -3.14 -8.81 -9.95
CA LYS A 127 -1.92 -8.77 -10.76
C LYS A 127 -1.67 -10.13 -11.40
N ALA A 128 -1.59 -10.17 -12.72
CA ALA A 128 -1.10 -11.30 -13.49
C ALA A 128 0.32 -11.00 -13.95
N THR A 129 1.30 -11.73 -13.42
CA THR A 129 2.73 -11.56 -13.71
C THR A 129 3.16 -12.10 -15.07
N ALA A 130 2.28 -12.84 -15.76
CA ALA A 130 2.55 -13.41 -17.07
C ALA A 130 1.27 -13.58 -17.90
N PRO A 131 1.36 -13.44 -19.24
CA PRO A 131 0.30 -13.87 -20.14
C PRO A 131 0.10 -15.39 -20.04
N ALA A 132 -1.02 -15.81 -19.47
CA ALA A 132 -1.30 -17.22 -19.19
C ALA A 132 -2.81 -17.45 -18.96
N LEU A 133 -3.17 -18.72 -18.76
CA LEU A 133 -4.43 -19.10 -18.14
C LEU A 133 -4.25 -19.06 -16.62
N TRP A 134 -5.16 -18.36 -15.94
CA TRP A 134 -5.19 -18.19 -14.49
C TRP A 134 -6.50 -18.74 -13.92
N THR A 135 -6.50 -19.01 -12.62
CA THR A 135 -7.70 -19.39 -11.86
C THR A 135 -8.06 -18.26 -10.90
N LEU A 136 -9.27 -17.73 -11.04
CA LEU A 136 -9.84 -16.72 -10.17
C LEU A 136 -10.82 -17.38 -9.20
N SER A 137 -10.57 -17.26 -7.91
CA SER A 137 -11.27 -18.02 -6.86
C SER A 137 -11.87 -17.12 -5.79
N LEU A 138 -13.03 -17.51 -5.26
CA LEU A 138 -13.53 -17.02 -3.98
C LEU A 138 -12.68 -17.60 -2.87
N ILE A 139 -12.29 -16.77 -1.90
CA ILE A 139 -11.50 -17.19 -0.75
C ILE A 139 -12.11 -16.67 0.56
N GLY A 140 -11.59 -17.16 1.69
CA GLY A 140 -12.01 -16.74 3.03
C GLY A 140 -13.49 -16.99 3.30
N ARG A 141 -14.11 -16.12 4.11
CA ARG A 141 -15.52 -16.25 4.52
C ARG A 141 -16.47 -16.24 3.33
N GLY A 142 -16.17 -15.43 2.30
CA GLY A 142 -16.99 -15.30 1.11
C GLY A 142 -17.19 -16.62 0.35
N ALA A 143 -16.19 -17.50 0.33
CA ALA A 143 -16.29 -18.81 -0.32
C ALA A 143 -17.30 -19.76 0.36
N SER A 144 -17.60 -19.55 1.64
CA SER A 144 -18.64 -20.31 2.35
C SER A 144 -20.04 -19.75 2.14
N ILE A 145 -20.16 -18.44 1.91
CA ILE A 145 -21.43 -17.75 1.74
C ILE A 145 -21.90 -17.82 0.29
N PHE A 146 -20.98 -17.77 -0.67
CA PHE A 146 -21.29 -17.61 -2.08
C PHE A 146 -20.69 -18.72 -2.95
N HIS A 147 -21.32 -18.93 -4.10
CA HIS A 147 -20.72 -19.58 -5.26
C HIS A 147 -20.81 -18.66 -6.49
N ILE A 148 -19.93 -18.86 -7.46
CA ILE A 148 -19.92 -18.16 -8.75
C ILE A 148 -20.96 -18.83 -9.65
N SER A 149 -22.10 -18.18 -9.86
CA SER A 149 -23.16 -18.73 -10.70
C SER A 149 -23.00 -18.40 -12.19
N ARG A 150 -22.23 -17.34 -12.51
CA ARG A 150 -21.96 -16.92 -13.89
C ARG A 150 -20.68 -16.09 -13.95
N HIS A 151 -19.88 -16.27 -15.00
CA HIS A 151 -18.79 -15.36 -15.33
C HIS A 151 -18.87 -14.94 -16.79
N ARG A 152 -18.63 -13.65 -17.04
CA ARG A 152 -18.62 -13.07 -18.39
C ARG A 152 -17.27 -12.44 -18.68
N GLU A 153 -16.79 -12.67 -19.89
CA GLU A 153 -15.67 -11.97 -20.50
C GLU A 153 -16.25 -10.86 -21.35
N LEU A 154 -16.14 -9.62 -20.90
CA LEU A 154 -16.66 -8.44 -21.60
C LEU A 154 -15.57 -7.88 -22.49
N SER A 155 -15.77 -8.01 -23.79
CA SER A 155 -14.84 -7.53 -24.80
C SER A 155 -15.06 -6.04 -25.09
N ARG A 156 -14.10 -5.39 -25.75
CA ARG A 156 -14.28 -4.03 -26.27
C ARG A 156 -15.34 -3.97 -27.39
N ASP A 157 -15.45 -5.04 -28.18
CA ASP A 157 -16.55 -5.26 -29.11
C ASP A 157 -17.61 -6.14 -28.42
N PHE A 158 -18.77 -5.55 -28.11
CA PHE A 158 -19.85 -6.23 -27.39
C PHE A 158 -20.35 -7.51 -28.08
N ASN A 159 -20.06 -7.69 -29.37
CA ASN A 159 -20.42 -8.91 -30.09
C ASN A 159 -19.55 -10.13 -29.74
N ASP A 160 -18.37 -9.91 -29.14
CA ASP A 160 -17.45 -10.97 -28.69
C ASP A 160 -17.50 -11.17 -27.17
N ASP A 161 -18.55 -10.67 -26.51
CA ASP A 161 -18.82 -10.99 -25.12
C ASP A 161 -19.05 -12.50 -24.97
N ARG A 162 -18.28 -13.14 -24.11
CA ARG A 162 -18.46 -14.56 -23.78
C ARG A 162 -19.13 -14.70 -22.43
N ASP A 163 -19.98 -15.70 -22.35
CA ASP A 163 -20.84 -15.93 -21.20
C ASP A 163 -20.85 -17.39 -20.81
N TYR A 164 -20.49 -17.63 -19.57
CA TYR A 164 -20.30 -18.96 -19.04
C TYR A 164 -21.12 -19.08 -17.75
N ASN A 165 -22.00 -20.08 -17.71
CA ASN A 165 -22.65 -20.46 -16.47
C ASN A 165 -21.61 -21.15 -15.58
N GLY A 166 -21.62 -20.80 -14.29
CA GLY A 166 -20.83 -21.52 -13.31
C GLY A 166 -21.42 -22.90 -13.05
N ASP A 167 -20.57 -23.88 -12.79
CA ASP A 167 -21.01 -25.16 -12.28
C ASP A 167 -21.70 -24.99 -10.92
N ALA A 168 -22.59 -25.93 -10.57
CA ALA A 168 -23.29 -25.87 -9.30
C ALA A 168 -22.30 -25.83 -8.12
N GLY A 169 -22.33 -24.75 -7.34
CA GLY A 169 -21.42 -24.56 -6.20
C GLY A 169 -19.98 -24.19 -6.57
N ALA A 170 -19.72 -23.79 -7.83
CA ALA A 170 -18.37 -23.40 -8.26
C ALA A 170 -17.83 -22.22 -7.45
N THR A 171 -16.62 -22.33 -6.90
CA THR A 171 -15.93 -21.23 -6.21
C THR A 171 -14.78 -20.66 -7.04
N GLU A 172 -14.52 -21.23 -8.21
CA GLU A 172 -13.40 -20.86 -9.08
C GLU A 172 -13.84 -20.78 -10.54
N VAL A 173 -13.18 -19.91 -11.30
CA VAL A 173 -13.33 -19.78 -12.75
C VAL A 173 -11.98 -19.58 -13.42
N ALA A 174 -11.85 -20.05 -14.65
CA ALA A 174 -10.66 -19.81 -15.46
C ALA A 174 -10.73 -18.41 -16.10
N VAL A 175 -9.61 -17.68 -16.06
CA VAL A 175 -9.49 -16.35 -16.68
C VAL A 175 -8.23 -16.30 -17.55
N SER A 176 -8.33 -15.75 -18.75
CA SER A 176 -7.23 -15.69 -19.70
C SER A 176 -6.62 -14.29 -19.78
N VAL A 177 -5.29 -14.22 -19.72
CA VAL A 177 -4.53 -12.97 -19.89
C VAL A 177 -3.72 -13.11 -21.16
N VAL A 178 -4.29 -12.65 -22.28
CA VAL A 178 -3.73 -12.83 -23.63
C VAL A 178 -3.61 -11.54 -24.44
N SER A 179 -4.10 -10.41 -23.91
CA SER A 179 -4.00 -9.09 -24.54
C SER A 179 -3.23 -8.13 -23.64
N LEU A 180 -2.33 -7.35 -24.23
CA LEU A 180 -1.67 -6.24 -23.54
C LEU A 180 -2.67 -5.12 -23.22
N LEU A 181 -3.72 -4.91 -24.03
CA LEU A 181 -4.61 -3.76 -23.81
C LEU A 181 -5.63 -3.99 -22.69
N GLY A 182 -5.70 -5.21 -22.15
CA GLY A 182 -6.75 -5.60 -21.19
C GLY A 182 -8.14 -5.46 -21.78
N ASP A 183 -8.31 -5.81 -23.06
CA ASP A 183 -9.58 -5.68 -23.79
C ASP A 183 -10.72 -6.51 -23.18
N VAL A 184 -10.38 -7.48 -22.32
CA VAL A 184 -11.32 -8.34 -21.60
C VAL A 184 -11.48 -7.84 -20.17
N ARG A 185 -12.69 -7.40 -19.83
CA ARG A 185 -13.10 -7.10 -18.46
C ARG A 185 -13.97 -8.22 -17.93
N TYR A 186 -13.72 -8.66 -16.71
CA TYR A 186 -14.48 -9.77 -16.14
C TYR A 186 -15.73 -9.26 -15.41
N ARG A 187 -16.86 -9.94 -15.60
CA ARG A 187 -18.04 -9.76 -14.74
C ARG A 187 -18.38 -11.07 -14.06
N LEU A 188 -18.15 -11.13 -12.76
CA LEU A 188 -18.55 -12.25 -11.90
C LEU A 188 -19.95 -11.99 -11.36
N THR A 189 -20.80 -13.02 -11.43
CA THR A 189 -22.08 -13.06 -10.72
C THR A 189 -21.98 -14.13 -9.64
N VAL A 190 -22.20 -13.73 -8.40
CA VAL A 190 -22.23 -14.64 -7.26
C VAL A 190 -23.66 -14.81 -6.73
N GLU A 191 -23.93 -15.98 -6.20
CA GLU A 191 -25.19 -16.32 -5.53
C GLU A 191 -24.91 -16.88 -4.16
N ARG A 192 -25.80 -16.60 -3.22
CA ARG A 192 -25.71 -17.16 -1.87
C ARG A 192 -25.95 -18.66 -1.93
N ASN A 193 -25.15 -19.39 -1.17
CA ASN A 193 -25.35 -20.80 -0.91
C ASN A 193 -26.63 -21.00 -0.09
N ALA A 194 -27.27 -22.15 -0.24
CA ALA A 194 -28.50 -22.47 0.50
C ALA A 194 -28.25 -22.39 2.02
N GLY A 195 -29.11 -21.67 2.75
CA GLY A 195 -28.98 -21.47 4.19
C GLY A 195 -28.05 -20.31 4.60
N MET A 196 -27.49 -19.58 3.63
CA MET A 196 -26.61 -18.41 3.86
C MET A 196 -27.28 -17.09 3.44
N GLU A 197 -28.60 -17.06 3.34
CA GLU A 197 -29.39 -15.91 2.86
C GLU A 197 -29.16 -14.66 3.74
N ASP A 198 -29.07 -14.86 5.06
CA ASP A 198 -28.88 -13.79 6.06
C ASP A 198 -27.41 -13.62 6.51
N ALA A 199 -26.48 -14.38 5.92
CA ALA A 199 -25.08 -14.35 6.33
C ALA A 199 -24.42 -13.01 5.97
N ALA A 200 -23.98 -12.25 6.97
CA ALA A 200 -23.23 -11.02 6.74
C ALA A 200 -21.82 -11.32 6.19
N LEU A 201 -21.41 -10.58 5.15
CA LEU A 201 -20.06 -10.65 4.58
C LEU A 201 -19.10 -9.70 5.30
N ILE A 202 -19.57 -8.50 5.59
CA ILE A 202 -18.90 -7.44 6.35
C ILE A 202 -19.59 -7.25 7.69
N ASN A 203 -18.85 -6.75 8.69
CA ASN A 203 -19.43 -6.40 9.98
C ASN A 203 -19.98 -4.98 9.87
N GLU A 204 -21.24 -4.77 10.27
CA GLU A 204 -21.78 -3.42 10.40
C GLU A 204 -21.06 -2.70 11.56
N MET A 205 -20.75 -1.41 11.39
CA MET A 205 -20.34 -0.59 12.53
C MET A 205 -21.61 -0.21 13.28
N ASP A 206 -21.78 -0.71 14.50
CA ASP A 206 -22.93 -0.34 15.34
C ASP A 206 -23.00 1.18 15.56
N GLU A 207 -24.19 1.77 15.42
CA GLU A 207 -24.45 3.21 15.56
C GLU A 207 -24.22 3.72 17.00
N ASN A 208 -24.11 2.81 17.97
CA ASN A 208 -23.73 3.09 19.34
C ASN A 208 -22.48 2.24 19.61
N GLY A 209 -21.36 2.86 19.97
CA GLY A 209 -20.09 2.18 20.27
C GLY A 209 -20.15 1.30 21.52
N ASP A 210 -20.95 0.25 21.46
CA ASP A 210 -21.07 -0.84 22.42
C ASP A 210 -20.82 -2.12 21.62
N ASP A 211 -19.55 -2.52 21.52
CA ASP A 211 -19.21 -3.86 21.08
C ASP A 211 -19.86 -4.81 22.09
N GLY A 212 -20.98 -5.43 21.71
CA GLY A 212 -21.67 -6.46 22.45
C GLY A 212 -20.84 -7.74 22.57
N ILE A 213 -19.66 -7.67 23.18
CA ILE A 213 -19.00 -8.80 23.82
C ILE A 213 -19.54 -8.81 25.24
N SER A 214 -20.70 -9.45 25.44
CA SER A 214 -21.19 -9.73 26.78
C SER A 214 -20.27 -10.76 27.43
N ASN A 215 -19.24 -10.28 28.13
CA ASN A 215 -18.48 -11.05 29.09
C ASN A 215 -19.41 -11.29 30.30
N GLY A 216 -20.05 -12.46 30.31
CA GLY A 216 -21.01 -12.84 31.32
C GLY A 216 -20.36 -13.01 32.69
N GLY A 217 -20.47 -11.99 33.53
CA GLY A 217 -20.08 -12.06 34.94
C GLY A 217 -20.61 -10.88 35.74
N GLY A 218 -21.59 -11.12 36.62
CA GLY A 218 -21.95 -10.17 37.68
C GLY A 218 -23.43 -10.07 37.96
N GLY A 219 -23.87 -10.75 39.03
CA GLY A 219 -25.27 -10.90 39.43
C GLY A 219 -26.02 -9.63 39.83
N LYS A 220 -27.35 -9.76 39.84
CA LYS A 220 -28.23 -9.20 40.88
C LYS A 220 -29.50 -10.04 41.01
N GLU A 221 -29.82 -10.35 42.27
CA GLU A 221 -31.07 -10.87 42.83
C GLU A 221 -32.28 -10.01 42.37
N ALA A 222 -33.56 -10.40 42.36
CA ALA A 222 -34.33 -11.50 42.93
C ALA A 222 -35.66 -11.61 42.17
N ALA A 223 -36.27 -12.80 42.10
CA ALA A 223 -37.68 -13.05 42.44
C ALA A 223 -38.05 -14.52 42.17
N VAL A 224 -38.71 -15.09 43.17
CA VAL A 224 -39.10 -16.50 43.32
C VAL A 224 -40.35 -16.81 42.50
N SER A 225 -40.36 -17.95 41.80
CA SER A 225 -41.56 -18.80 41.69
C SER A 225 -41.16 -20.20 41.21
N GLU A 226 -41.43 -21.19 42.06
CA GLU A 226 -41.22 -22.62 41.84
C GLU A 226 -42.09 -23.15 40.69
N THR A 227 -41.53 -24.05 39.88
CA THR A 227 -42.10 -25.39 39.64
C THR A 227 -41.04 -26.26 38.99
N ALA A 228 -40.81 -27.42 39.59
CA ALA A 228 -39.87 -28.43 39.14
C ALA A 228 -40.52 -29.32 38.07
N ASP A 229 -39.79 -29.62 37.00
CA ASP A 229 -39.77 -30.99 36.44
C ASP A 229 -38.46 -31.23 35.68
N GLY A 230 -37.94 -32.45 35.82
CA GLY A 230 -36.59 -32.85 35.44
C GLY A 230 -36.46 -33.33 34.00
N GLY A 231 -35.25 -33.16 33.44
CA GLY A 231 -34.90 -33.75 32.15
C GLY A 231 -33.49 -33.38 31.70
N ARG A 232 -32.49 -34.07 32.24
CA ARG A 232 -31.11 -34.06 31.71
C ARG A 232 -31.10 -34.71 30.32
N LYS A 233 -30.67 -33.96 29.30
CA LYS A 233 -30.08 -34.49 28.08
C LYS A 233 -28.83 -33.66 27.75
N ASP A 234 -27.70 -34.32 27.83
CA ASP A 234 -26.41 -33.80 27.41
C ASP A 234 -26.38 -33.72 25.87
N SER A 235 -26.09 -32.53 25.35
CA SER A 235 -25.64 -32.34 23.97
C SER A 235 -24.47 -31.39 24.00
N GLN A 236 -23.26 -31.97 23.92
CA GLN A 236 -22.01 -31.25 23.66
C GLN A 236 -22.12 -30.51 22.32
N GLY A 237 -22.11 -29.19 22.39
CA GLY A 237 -21.87 -28.30 21.25
C GLY A 237 -20.47 -27.70 21.41
N ASP A 238 -19.57 -28.10 20.53
CA ASP A 238 -18.16 -27.72 20.49
C ASP A 238 -18.00 -26.30 19.92
N GLY A 239 -17.95 -25.31 20.81
CA GLY A 239 -17.71 -23.90 20.48
C GLY A 239 -16.28 -23.51 20.78
N GLY A 240 -15.35 -23.81 19.87
CA GLY A 240 -13.93 -23.50 20.09
C GLY A 240 -13.00 -23.84 18.92
N GLY A 241 -13.44 -23.66 17.66
CA GLY A 241 -12.72 -24.19 16.49
C GLY A 241 -12.37 -23.21 15.37
N TRP A 242 -12.48 -21.89 15.55
CA TRP A 242 -12.36 -20.94 14.43
C TRP A 242 -10.98 -20.31 14.23
N ARG A 243 -10.05 -20.45 15.20
CA ARG A 243 -8.67 -19.94 15.06
C ARG A 243 -7.74 -20.86 14.25
N SER A 244 -8.10 -22.14 14.07
CA SER A 244 -7.26 -23.15 13.41
C SER A 244 -7.79 -23.70 12.08
N ALA A 245 -8.92 -23.18 11.60
CA ALA A 245 -9.53 -23.60 10.34
C ALA A 245 -9.03 -22.77 9.14
N ALA A 246 -8.75 -21.48 9.36
CA ALA A 246 -8.16 -20.61 8.34
C ALA A 246 -6.80 -21.14 7.88
N SER A 247 -5.93 -21.55 8.81
CA SER A 247 -4.60 -22.13 8.53
C SER A 247 -4.65 -23.50 7.83
N ARG A 248 -5.67 -24.33 8.09
CA ARG A 248 -5.83 -25.63 7.42
C ARG A 248 -6.31 -25.54 5.98
N ALA A 249 -7.09 -24.50 5.63
CA ALA A 249 -7.51 -24.25 4.25
C ALA A 249 -6.34 -23.81 3.34
N PHE A 250 -5.27 -23.23 3.91
CA PHE A 250 -4.05 -22.86 3.17
C PHE A 250 -3.24 -24.08 2.69
N ARG A 251 -3.34 -25.25 3.35
CA ARG A 251 -2.49 -26.42 3.07
C ARG A 251 -3.06 -27.36 1.99
N ASN A 252 -4.37 -27.38 1.77
CA ASN A 252 -5.04 -28.42 0.97
C ASN A 252 -5.10 -28.16 -0.56
N LEU A 253 -4.46 -27.12 -1.07
CA LEU A 253 -4.37 -26.86 -2.52
C LEU A 253 -3.06 -27.36 -3.17
N GLY A 254 -2.12 -27.92 -2.39
CA GLY A 254 -0.91 -28.58 -2.88
C GLY A 254 -0.94 -30.08 -2.61
N GLY A 255 -1.10 -30.90 -3.65
CA GLY A 255 -1.05 -32.36 -3.52
C GLY A 255 0.37 -32.90 -3.40
N GLY A 256 0.68 -33.62 -2.32
CA GLY A 256 1.87 -34.49 -2.27
C GLY A 256 2.46 -34.78 -0.88
N LYS A 257 1.97 -35.85 -0.23
CA LYS A 257 2.60 -36.75 0.78
C LYS A 257 3.74 -36.21 1.70
N GLY A 258 3.37 -36.09 2.98
CA GLY A 258 4.14 -36.59 4.13
C GLY A 258 5.04 -35.57 4.82
N ASP A 259 4.45 -34.75 5.70
CA ASP A 259 5.22 -33.81 6.54
C ASP A 259 5.21 -34.27 8.00
N GLU A 260 6.42 -34.42 8.55
CA GLU A 260 6.69 -34.28 9.98
C GLU A 260 6.31 -32.86 10.41
N GLU A 261 5.64 -32.75 11.56
CA GLU A 261 5.16 -31.49 12.13
C GLU A 261 6.36 -30.67 12.64
N HIS A 262 6.90 -29.81 11.78
CA HIS A 262 7.61 -28.61 12.24
C HIS A 262 6.56 -27.51 12.45
N GLU A 263 6.26 -27.20 13.72
CA GLU A 263 5.63 -25.93 14.11
C GLU A 263 6.60 -24.81 13.71
N GLU A 264 6.36 -24.14 12.58
CA GLU A 264 6.97 -22.85 12.32
C GLU A 264 6.39 -21.85 13.32
N GLU A 265 7.17 -21.50 14.34
CA GLU A 265 6.94 -20.31 15.16
C GLU A 265 6.77 -19.12 14.19
N SER A 266 5.56 -18.56 14.10
CA SER A 266 5.35 -17.31 13.39
C SER A 266 6.16 -16.23 14.12
N THR A 267 7.35 -15.90 13.61
CA THR A 267 8.19 -14.86 14.18
C THR A 267 7.41 -13.56 14.18
N GLU A 268 7.16 -13.02 15.37
CA GLU A 268 6.46 -11.75 15.55
C GLU A 268 7.12 -10.67 14.71
N THR A 269 6.35 -10.06 13.79
CA THR A 269 6.88 -9.14 12.77
C THR A 269 6.08 -7.84 12.80
N VAL A 270 6.78 -6.71 12.86
CA VAL A 270 6.17 -5.38 12.70
C VAL A 270 6.19 -5.00 11.23
N HIS A 271 5.01 -4.67 10.70
CA HIS A 271 4.86 -4.24 9.31
C HIS A 271 4.83 -2.73 9.19
N VAL A 272 5.79 -2.15 8.46
CA VAL A 272 5.91 -0.70 8.24
C VAL A 272 5.66 -0.37 6.77
N PHE A 273 4.71 0.50 6.48
CA PHE A 273 4.45 1.02 5.13
C PHE A 273 5.08 2.41 4.95
N SER A 274 5.75 2.65 3.82
CA SER A 274 6.29 3.97 3.50
C SER A 274 6.36 4.24 1.99
N VAL A 275 6.58 5.49 1.65
CA VAL A 275 6.71 5.98 0.27
C VAL A 275 7.72 7.12 0.18
N ALA A 276 8.48 7.14 -0.91
CA ALA A 276 9.38 8.22 -1.29
C ALA A 276 9.22 8.53 -2.78
N SER A 277 9.53 9.77 -3.16
CA SER A 277 9.56 10.26 -4.54
C SER A 277 10.71 11.25 -4.67
N GLY A 278 11.69 10.90 -5.50
CA GLY A 278 12.96 11.62 -5.65
C GLY A 278 14.08 11.16 -4.72
N HIS A 279 15.32 11.34 -5.16
CA HIS A 279 16.52 10.78 -4.52
C HIS A 279 16.71 11.26 -3.07
N LEU A 280 16.36 12.51 -2.78
CA LEU A 280 16.46 13.04 -1.42
C LEU A 280 15.53 12.30 -0.44
N TYR A 281 14.27 12.06 -0.84
CA TYR A 281 13.33 11.32 0.00
C TYR A 281 13.66 9.83 0.08
N GLU A 282 14.29 9.27 -0.95
CA GLU A 282 14.81 7.91 -0.90
C GLU A 282 15.98 7.76 0.08
N ARG A 283 16.87 8.75 0.15
CA ARG A 283 17.91 8.82 1.18
C ARG A 283 17.31 8.88 2.58
N PHE A 284 16.33 9.75 2.78
CA PHE A 284 15.58 9.81 4.04
C PHE A 284 14.89 8.47 4.35
N LEU A 285 14.27 7.83 3.36
CA LEU A 285 13.64 6.52 3.52
C LEU A 285 14.64 5.46 4.00
N ARG A 286 15.88 5.43 3.49
CA ARG A 286 16.92 4.52 4.01
C ARG A 286 17.26 4.80 5.47
N ILE A 287 17.35 6.07 5.85
CA ILE A 287 17.59 6.50 7.24
C ILE A 287 16.41 6.09 8.15
N MET A 288 15.18 6.28 7.69
CA MET A 288 13.97 5.87 8.41
C MET A 288 13.98 4.36 8.64
N MET A 289 14.17 3.56 7.58
CA MET A 289 14.23 2.10 7.67
C MET A 289 15.33 1.63 8.62
N LEU A 290 16.52 2.26 8.54
CA LEU A 290 17.64 1.95 9.43
C LEU A 290 17.31 2.27 10.89
N SER A 291 16.76 3.45 11.17
CA SER A 291 16.40 3.88 12.52
C SER A 291 15.29 3.02 13.14
N ALA A 292 14.28 2.65 12.32
CA ALA A 292 13.18 1.78 12.73
C ALA A 292 13.66 0.36 13.05
N SER A 293 14.49 -0.23 12.17
CA SER A 293 15.02 -1.58 12.36
C SER A 293 15.94 -1.66 13.59
N ARG A 294 16.71 -0.61 13.87
CA ARG A 294 17.60 -0.56 15.06
C ARG A 294 16.86 -0.33 16.38
N SER A 295 15.70 0.31 16.34
CA SER A 295 14.97 0.71 17.56
C SER A 295 13.84 -0.25 17.92
N THR A 296 13.43 -1.12 17.00
CA THR A 296 12.30 -2.05 17.18
C THR A 296 12.83 -3.38 17.74
N SER A 297 12.12 -3.93 18.74
CA SER A 297 12.56 -5.14 19.45
C SER A 297 12.37 -6.44 18.67
N VAL A 298 11.56 -6.41 17.62
CA VAL A 298 11.21 -7.56 16.76
C VAL A 298 11.53 -7.28 15.30
N HIS A 299 11.46 -8.32 14.46
CA HIS A 299 11.73 -8.21 13.04
C HIS A 299 10.82 -7.19 12.36
N VAL A 300 11.38 -6.38 11.45
CA VAL A 300 10.63 -5.36 10.71
C VAL A 300 10.50 -5.80 9.25
N LYS A 301 9.27 -5.77 8.73
CA LYS A 301 8.97 -5.91 7.29
C LYS A 301 8.50 -4.58 6.72
N PHE A 302 9.25 -4.03 5.76
CA PHE A 302 8.90 -2.81 5.06
C PHE A 302 8.08 -3.07 3.79
N TRP A 303 6.90 -2.46 3.71
CA TRP A 303 6.10 -2.39 2.50
C TRP A 303 6.35 -1.04 1.83
N LEU A 304 6.85 -1.04 0.58
CA LEU A 304 7.20 0.20 -0.10
C LEU A 304 6.40 0.36 -1.39
N LEU A 305 5.93 1.58 -1.66
CA LEU A 305 5.17 1.86 -2.89
C LEU A 305 6.09 1.90 -4.12
N GLY A 306 6.23 0.75 -4.80
CA GLY A 306 7.30 0.49 -5.77
C GLY A 306 7.28 1.38 -7.01
N ASN A 307 6.11 1.86 -7.45
CA ASN A 307 5.99 2.64 -8.70
C ASN A 307 6.64 4.03 -8.61
N TYR A 308 6.97 4.50 -7.41
CA TYR A 308 7.53 5.84 -7.16
C TYR A 308 9.01 5.81 -6.79
N LEU A 309 9.58 4.63 -6.57
CA LEU A 309 10.99 4.45 -6.25
C LEU A 309 11.84 4.42 -7.51
N SER A 310 13.03 5.01 -7.42
CA SER A 310 14.05 5.02 -8.44
C SER A 310 14.59 3.60 -8.69
N PRO A 311 15.05 3.32 -9.93
CA PRO A 311 15.73 2.07 -10.25
C PRO A 311 16.94 1.79 -9.35
N LEU A 312 17.70 2.83 -9.01
CA LEU A 312 18.88 2.73 -8.14
C LEU A 312 18.51 2.29 -6.73
N PHE A 313 17.44 2.85 -6.16
CA PHE A 313 16.92 2.42 -4.87
C PHE A 313 16.49 0.96 -4.91
N LYS A 314 15.66 0.57 -5.88
CA LYS A 314 15.18 -0.81 -6.03
C LYS A 314 16.31 -1.81 -6.18
N ARG A 315 17.33 -1.49 -6.98
CA ARG A 315 18.49 -2.37 -7.23
C ARG A 315 19.34 -2.59 -5.98
N THR A 316 19.46 -1.57 -5.12
CA THR A 316 20.29 -1.65 -3.90
C THR A 316 19.55 -2.23 -2.70
N LEU A 317 18.21 -2.17 -2.71
CA LEU A 317 17.35 -2.57 -1.60
C LEU A 317 17.54 -4.02 -1.12
N PRO A 318 17.69 -5.07 -1.97
CA PRO A 318 17.87 -6.44 -1.49
C PRO A 318 19.08 -6.61 -0.58
N ALA A 319 20.24 -6.13 -1.02
CA ALA A 319 21.48 -6.26 -0.26
C ALA A 319 21.52 -5.28 0.93
N PHE A 320 20.89 -4.11 0.81
CA PHE A 320 20.73 -3.18 1.92
C PHE A 320 19.86 -3.79 3.04
N ALA A 321 18.75 -4.44 2.70
CA ALA A 321 17.88 -5.14 3.64
C ALA A 321 18.60 -6.29 4.35
N ALA A 322 19.35 -7.11 3.60
CA ALA A 322 20.17 -8.18 4.18
C ALA A 322 21.27 -7.67 5.12
N ALA A 323 21.85 -6.49 4.83
CA ALA A 323 22.89 -5.90 5.67
C ALA A 323 22.37 -5.34 7.00
N HIS A 324 21.07 -5.04 7.09
CA HIS A 324 20.43 -4.41 8.25
C HIS A 324 19.33 -5.27 8.88
N ASP A 325 19.28 -6.56 8.52
CA ASP A 325 18.39 -7.58 9.09
C ASP A 325 16.91 -7.18 9.11
N PHE A 326 16.41 -6.71 7.97
CA PHE A 326 14.98 -6.48 7.77
C PHE A 326 14.50 -7.12 6.48
N SER A 327 13.21 -7.34 6.38
CA SER A 327 12.57 -7.82 5.14
C SER A 327 11.80 -6.69 4.46
N TYR A 328 11.52 -6.83 3.17
CA TYR A 328 10.73 -5.84 2.45
C TYR A 328 9.89 -6.48 1.35
N GLU A 329 8.89 -5.74 0.89
CA GLU A 329 8.10 -6.07 -0.29
C GLU A 329 7.65 -4.80 -1.01
N LEU A 330 7.69 -4.82 -2.35
CA LEU A 330 7.23 -3.71 -3.17
C LEU A 330 5.74 -3.89 -3.49
N VAL A 331 4.92 -2.96 -3.03
CA VAL A 331 3.48 -2.94 -3.32
C VAL A 331 3.17 -1.91 -4.39
N ALA A 332 2.10 -2.19 -5.13
CA ALA A 332 1.59 -1.35 -6.20
C ALA A 332 0.12 -1.69 -6.41
N TYR A 333 -0.68 -0.70 -6.79
CA TYR A 333 -2.08 -0.88 -7.13
C TYR A 333 -2.42 0.14 -8.21
N GLN A 334 -3.18 -0.21 -9.24
CA GLN A 334 -3.51 0.75 -10.27
C GLN A 334 -4.69 1.61 -9.83
N TRP A 335 -4.62 2.91 -10.07
CA TRP A 335 -5.71 3.83 -9.75
C TRP A 335 -6.99 3.43 -10.52
N PRO A 336 -8.11 3.10 -9.84
CA PRO A 336 -9.31 2.62 -10.53
C PRO A 336 -9.90 3.67 -11.49
N PRO A 337 -10.38 3.28 -12.68
CA PRO A 337 -10.83 4.24 -13.69
C PRO A 337 -12.09 5.03 -13.33
N TRP A 338 -12.89 4.51 -12.39
CA TRP A 338 -14.10 5.18 -11.90
C TRP A 338 -13.79 6.21 -10.79
N LEU A 339 -12.62 6.11 -10.15
CA LEU A 339 -12.21 6.97 -9.06
C LEU A 339 -11.52 8.20 -9.66
N ARG A 340 -11.93 9.41 -9.27
CA ARG A 340 -11.38 10.66 -9.82
C ARG A 340 -9.87 10.70 -9.66
N SER A 341 -9.14 10.82 -10.77
CA SER A 341 -7.68 10.89 -10.78
C SER A 341 -7.16 12.23 -10.27
N GLN A 342 -5.88 12.26 -9.91
CA GLN A 342 -5.14 13.47 -9.56
C GLN A 342 -4.12 13.77 -10.65
N SER A 343 -4.00 15.05 -11.02
CA SER A 343 -3.04 15.51 -12.03
C SER A 343 -1.63 15.71 -11.49
N GLU A 344 -1.52 16.03 -10.20
CA GLU A 344 -0.25 16.26 -9.52
C GLU A 344 0.25 14.97 -8.86
N LYS A 345 1.50 14.60 -9.16
CA LYS A 345 2.12 13.37 -8.64
C LYS A 345 2.07 13.29 -7.11
N GLN A 346 2.32 14.41 -6.42
CA GLN A 346 2.24 14.50 -4.96
C GLN A 346 0.84 14.13 -4.43
N ARG A 347 -0.22 14.66 -5.05
CA ARG A 347 -1.60 14.37 -4.65
C ARG A 347 -1.98 12.92 -4.92
N THR A 348 -1.44 12.32 -5.98
CA THR A 348 -1.59 10.88 -6.24
C THR A 348 -0.93 10.05 -5.14
N ILE A 349 0.29 10.39 -4.71
CA ILE A 349 1.00 9.73 -3.60
C ILE A 349 0.19 9.84 -2.30
N TRP A 350 -0.34 11.02 -1.98
CA TRP A 350 -1.23 11.20 -0.83
C TRP A 350 -2.48 10.31 -0.92
N GLY A 351 -3.04 10.13 -2.11
CA GLY A 351 -4.13 9.18 -2.35
C GLY A 351 -3.73 7.75 -1.99
N TYR A 352 -2.54 7.30 -2.39
CA TYR A 352 -2.05 5.95 -2.05
C TYR A 352 -1.82 5.72 -0.55
N LYS A 353 -1.50 6.78 0.21
CA LYS A 353 -1.37 6.68 1.67
C LYS A 353 -2.70 6.33 2.36
N VAL A 354 -3.86 6.66 1.78
CA VAL A 354 -5.15 6.57 2.49
C VAL A 354 -6.24 5.78 1.77
N LEU A 355 -6.34 5.88 0.44
CA LEU A 355 -7.50 5.39 -0.31
C LEU A 355 -7.47 3.89 -0.60
N PHE A 356 -6.32 3.24 -0.50
CA PHE A 356 -6.13 1.86 -0.97
C PHE A 356 -5.60 0.91 0.11
N LEU A 357 -5.62 1.31 1.38
CA LEU A 357 -5.07 0.52 2.49
C LEU A 357 -5.68 -0.90 2.59
N ASP A 358 -6.95 -1.07 2.23
CA ASP A 358 -7.65 -2.36 2.23
C ASP A 358 -7.22 -3.32 1.11
N VAL A 359 -6.71 -2.79 -0.01
CA VAL A 359 -6.41 -3.55 -1.25
C VAL A 359 -4.95 -3.50 -1.70
N LEU A 360 -4.13 -2.64 -1.08
CA LEU A 360 -2.71 -2.47 -1.44
C LEU A 360 -1.84 -3.59 -0.87
N PHE A 361 -2.23 -4.14 0.29
CA PHE A 361 -1.52 -5.21 0.98
C PHE A 361 -2.23 -6.56 0.80
N PRO A 362 -1.48 -7.67 0.78
CA PRO A 362 -2.05 -9.01 0.85
C PRO A 362 -3.04 -9.19 2.01
N LEU A 363 -4.01 -10.09 1.83
CA LEU A 363 -5.11 -10.26 2.80
C LEU A 363 -4.69 -10.86 4.15
N ASP A 364 -3.55 -11.54 4.20
CA ASP A 364 -2.95 -12.11 5.41
C ASP A 364 -2.21 -11.07 6.28
N VAL A 365 -1.97 -9.86 5.77
CA VAL A 365 -1.42 -8.76 6.56
C VAL A 365 -2.54 -8.17 7.43
N GLU A 366 -2.41 -8.32 8.75
CA GLU A 366 -3.43 -7.92 9.71
C GLU A 366 -3.33 -6.46 10.15
N ARG A 367 -2.10 -5.93 10.26
CA ARG A 367 -1.85 -4.54 10.66
C ARG A 367 -0.64 -3.97 9.95
N ILE A 368 -0.62 -2.65 9.78
CA ILE A 368 0.53 -1.88 9.30
C ILE A 368 0.70 -0.59 10.11
N ILE A 369 1.92 -0.10 10.20
CA ILE A 369 2.24 1.26 10.65
C ILE A 369 2.73 2.03 9.45
N PHE A 370 2.12 3.16 9.13
CA PHE A 370 2.70 4.09 8.18
C PHE A 370 3.70 5.01 8.86
N VAL A 371 4.89 5.17 8.27
CA VAL A 371 5.91 6.12 8.70
C VAL A 371 6.36 6.94 7.49
N ASP A 372 6.22 8.27 7.53
CA ASP A 372 6.73 9.15 6.49
C ASP A 372 8.25 9.00 6.34
N SER A 373 8.76 9.14 5.11
CA SER A 373 10.14 8.77 4.77
C SER A 373 11.20 9.65 5.46
N ASP A 374 10.86 10.86 5.86
CA ASP A 374 11.74 11.82 6.54
C ASP A 374 11.71 11.75 8.06
N GLN A 375 11.11 10.71 8.63
CA GLN A 375 11.15 10.47 10.06
C GLN A 375 12.40 9.73 10.51
N VAL A 376 12.81 9.99 11.76
CA VAL A 376 13.73 9.14 12.52
C VAL A 376 12.96 8.49 13.67
N VAL A 377 13.05 7.16 13.74
CA VAL A 377 12.40 6.35 14.78
C VAL A 377 13.42 6.08 15.90
N ARG A 378 13.02 6.41 17.14
CA ARG A 378 13.78 6.17 18.38
C ARG A 378 13.09 5.19 19.32
N GLY A 379 11.77 5.07 19.18
CA GLY A 379 10.94 4.17 19.97
C GLY A 379 10.79 2.80 19.33
N ASP A 380 10.45 1.83 20.16
CA ASP A 380 10.09 0.49 19.70
C ASP A 380 8.72 0.53 18.99
N LEU A 381 8.70 0.26 17.67
CA LEU A 381 7.46 0.24 16.89
C LEU A 381 6.55 -0.94 17.25
N HIS A 382 7.07 -1.97 17.91
CA HIS A 382 6.26 -3.09 18.42
C HIS A 382 5.22 -2.61 19.43
N GLU A 383 5.56 -1.61 20.27
CA GLU A 383 4.61 -0.99 21.20
C GLU A 383 3.44 -0.30 20.47
N LEU A 384 3.70 0.31 19.31
CA LEU A 384 2.63 0.90 18.51
C LEU A 384 1.83 -0.18 17.78
N TYR A 385 2.52 -1.20 17.25
CA TYR A 385 1.90 -2.28 16.49
C TYR A 385 0.87 -3.08 17.31
N THR A 386 1.19 -3.28 18.59
CA THR A 386 0.36 -4.02 19.56
C THR A 386 -0.60 -3.13 20.34
N LEU A 387 -0.60 -1.81 20.09
CA LEU A 387 -1.51 -0.88 20.77
C LEU A 387 -2.97 -1.27 20.55
N GLU A 388 -3.74 -1.27 21.64
CA GLU A 388 -5.17 -1.56 21.62
C GLU A 388 -5.98 -0.32 21.22
N MET A 389 -6.94 -0.51 20.32
CA MET A 389 -7.93 0.50 19.92
C MET A 389 -9.30 0.07 20.48
N PRO A 390 -9.66 0.50 21.70
CA PRO A 390 -10.67 -0.17 22.52
C PRO A 390 -12.11 0.00 22.02
N ASN A 391 -12.38 0.96 21.12
CA ASN A 391 -13.73 1.17 20.56
C ASN A 391 -13.84 0.59 19.15
N GLY A 392 -12.93 -0.31 18.77
CA GLY A 392 -12.90 -0.93 17.46
C GLY A 392 -12.58 0.05 16.33
N GLU A 393 -11.82 1.12 16.60
CA GLU A 393 -11.34 2.03 15.59
C GLU A 393 -10.44 1.29 14.58
N PRO A 394 -10.60 1.51 13.26
CA PRO A 394 -9.81 0.80 12.25
C PRO A 394 -8.40 1.37 12.08
N TYR A 395 -8.12 2.56 12.62
CA TYR A 395 -6.79 3.17 12.61
C TYR A 395 -6.58 4.13 13.78
N ALA A 396 -5.31 4.48 14.02
CA ALA A 396 -4.90 5.43 15.02
C ALA A 396 -3.90 6.44 14.44
N TYR A 397 -4.09 7.73 14.74
CA TYR A 397 -3.23 8.80 14.24
C TYR A 397 -2.72 9.66 15.39
N THR A 398 -1.57 10.30 15.21
CA THR A 398 -1.05 11.31 16.15
C THR A 398 -1.72 12.66 15.94
N PRO A 399 -2.24 13.32 17.00
CA PRO A 399 -2.75 14.69 16.91
C PRO A 399 -1.60 15.71 16.74
N PHE A 400 -1.92 16.89 16.22
CA PHE A 400 -0.99 18.02 16.22
C PHE A 400 -0.57 18.41 17.64
N CYS A 401 0.74 18.58 17.86
CA CYS A 401 1.29 19.12 19.11
C CYS A 401 0.78 20.52 19.40
N ASP A 402 0.25 20.76 20.60
CA ASP A 402 -0.23 22.08 21.08
C ASP A 402 0.75 22.80 22.03
N SER A 403 1.96 22.28 22.21
CA SER A 403 2.91 22.77 23.22
C SER A 403 3.66 24.03 22.79
N ARG A 404 4.08 24.18 21.53
CA ARG A 404 4.73 25.41 21.05
C ARG A 404 3.73 26.54 20.85
N LYS A 405 3.93 27.66 21.54
CA LYS A 405 2.96 28.78 21.61
C LYS A 405 3.22 29.87 20.57
N GLU A 406 4.45 29.99 20.09
CA GLU A 406 4.88 30.97 19.09
C GLU A 406 4.18 30.77 17.75
N VAL A 407 3.75 29.53 17.46
CA VAL A 407 3.08 29.14 16.22
C VAL A 407 1.55 29.09 16.33
N GLU A 408 0.96 29.59 17.43
CA GLU A 408 -0.50 29.51 17.65
C GLU A 408 -1.31 30.14 16.51
N GLY A 409 -0.79 31.24 15.92
CA GLY A 409 -1.42 31.92 14.79
C GLY A 409 -1.50 31.09 13.50
N TYR A 410 -0.70 30.02 13.37
CA TYR A 410 -0.68 29.13 12.21
C TYR A 410 -1.57 27.88 12.39
N ARG A 411 -2.18 27.70 13.57
CA ARG A 411 -3.08 26.56 13.88
C ARG A 411 -4.45 26.77 13.25
N PHE A 412 -4.51 26.66 11.92
CA PHE A 412 -5.72 26.90 11.14
C PHE A 412 -6.89 26.01 11.58
N TRP A 413 -6.62 24.81 12.12
CA TRP A 413 -7.65 23.87 12.57
C TRP A 413 -8.42 24.32 13.81
N LYS A 414 -7.91 25.30 14.58
CA LYS A 414 -8.59 25.85 15.76
C LYS A 414 -9.63 26.93 15.43
N SER A 415 -9.83 27.26 14.16
CA SER A 415 -10.79 28.28 13.73
C SER A 415 -11.54 27.88 12.45
N GLY A 416 -12.57 28.66 12.10
CA GLY A 416 -13.26 28.55 10.82
C GLY A 416 -13.86 27.17 10.53
N TYR A 417 -13.63 26.67 9.32
CA TYR A 417 -14.18 25.40 8.83
C TYR A 417 -13.80 24.22 9.73
N TRP A 418 -12.51 24.06 10.01
CA TRP A 418 -12.01 22.89 10.74
C TRP A 418 -12.49 22.84 12.18
N HIS A 419 -12.51 23.97 12.89
CA HIS A 419 -13.09 24.03 14.24
C HIS A 419 -14.53 23.51 14.28
N ASN A 420 -15.35 23.93 13.31
CA ASN A 420 -16.75 23.53 13.22
C ASN A 420 -16.93 22.07 12.80
N THR A 421 -16.07 21.57 11.92
CA THR A 421 -16.08 20.18 11.44
C THR A 421 -15.64 19.21 12.54
N LEU A 422 -14.58 19.53 13.27
CA LEU A 422 -13.98 18.66 14.30
C LEU A 422 -14.83 18.55 15.57
N ARG A 423 -15.66 19.56 15.88
CA ARG A 423 -16.56 19.57 17.06
C ARG A 423 -15.87 19.20 18.37
N GLY A 424 -14.68 19.77 18.59
CA GLY A 424 -13.86 19.52 19.79
C GLY A 424 -12.93 18.31 19.69
N LYS A 425 -12.97 17.52 18.61
CA LYS A 425 -11.98 16.49 18.36
C LYS A 425 -10.63 17.10 17.92
N PRO A 426 -9.51 16.41 18.17
CA PRO A 426 -8.21 16.83 17.68
C PRO A 426 -8.14 16.84 16.15
N TYR A 427 -7.23 17.64 15.62
CA TYR A 427 -6.79 17.55 14.23
C TYR A 427 -5.54 16.67 14.15
N HIS A 428 -5.60 15.60 13.36
CA HIS A 428 -4.57 14.56 13.27
C HIS A 428 -3.61 14.76 12.09
N ILE A 429 -2.37 14.30 12.24
CA ILE A 429 -1.30 14.40 11.23
C ILE A 429 -1.12 13.05 10.51
N SER A 430 -0.95 13.07 9.19
CA SER A 430 -0.75 11.86 8.34
C SER A 430 0.70 11.38 8.23
N ALA A 431 1.56 11.74 9.18
CA ALA A 431 2.98 11.41 9.17
C ALA A 431 3.27 10.05 9.84
N LEU A 432 2.53 9.72 10.90
CA LEU A 432 2.61 8.45 11.62
C LEU A 432 1.19 7.98 11.96
N TYR A 433 0.83 6.77 11.55
CA TYR A 433 -0.45 6.17 11.92
C TYR A 433 -0.40 4.63 11.89
N LEU A 434 -1.18 4.00 12.77
CA LEU A 434 -1.40 2.56 12.82
C LEU A 434 -2.71 2.25 12.10
N VAL A 435 -2.76 1.16 11.33
CA VAL A 435 -3.98 0.64 10.71
C VAL A 435 -4.16 -0.81 11.10
N ASP A 436 -5.31 -1.14 11.68
CA ASP A 436 -5.77 -2.52 11.83
C ASP A 436 -6.48 -2.92 10.54
N LEU A 437 -5.75 -3.54 9.62
CA LEU A 437 -6.25 -3.89 8.28
C LEU A 437 -7.39 -4.91 8.36
N THR A 438 -7.35 -5.82 9.33
CA THR A 438 -8.43 -6.76 9.59
C THR A 438 -9.72 -6.02 9.92
N ARG A 439 -9.69 -5.09 10.88
CA ARG A 439 -10.84 -4.25 11.23
C ARG A 439 -11.22 -3.31 10.09
N PHE A 440 -10.26 -2.65 9.46
CA PHE A 440 -10.44 -1.69 8.36
C PHE A 440 -11.17 -2.31 7.17
N ARG A 441 -10.82 -3.56 6.79
CA ARG A 441 -11.53 -4.34 5.77
C ARG A 441 -12.91 -4.80 6.27
N ALA A 442 -13.01 -5.28 7.51
CA ALA A 442 -14.26 -5.81 8.07
C ALA A 442 -15.39 -4.77 8.14
N VAL A 443 -15.05 -3.50 8.37
CA VAL A 443 -16.00 -2.37 8.44
C VAL A 443 -16.10 -1.56 7.14
N ALA A 444 -15.40 -2.02 6.09
CA ALA A 444 -15.28 -1.37 4.80
C ALA A 444 -14.88 0.11 4.85
N ALA A 445 -13.91 0.45 5.71
CA ALA A 445 -13.42 1.82 5.86
C ALA A 445 -12.87 2.40 4.55
N GLY A 446 -12.17 1.58 3.75
CA GLY A 446 -11.62 1.98 2.45
C GLY A 446 -12.67 2.48 1.46
N ASP A 447 -13.82 1.80 1.37
CA ASP A 447 -14.90 2.23 0.49
C ASP A 447 -15.54 3.54 0.97
N ARG A 448 -15.74 3.71 2.29
CA ARG A 448 -16.24 4.97 2.85
C ARG A 448 -15.30 6.13 2.50
N LEU A 449 -13.99 5.93 2.66
CA LEU A 449 -12.96 6.91 2.29
C LEU A 449 -13.02 7.27 0.81
N ARG A 450 -13.07 6.27 -0.08
CA ARG A 450 -13.15 6.48 -1.54
C ARG A 450 -14.43 7.20 -1.97
N VAL A 451 -15.58 6.87 -1.37
CA VAL A 451 -16.86 7.55 -1.66
C VAL A 451 -16.81 9.02 -1.22
N THR A 452 -16.34 9.30 0.00
CA THR A 452 -16.20 10.67 0.49
C THR A 452 -15.19 11.45 -0.33
N TYR A 453 -14.05 10.85 -0.67
CA TYR A 453 -13.08 11.45 -1.59
C TYR A 453 -13.71 11.78 -2.94
N GLN A 454 -14.48 10.87 -3.56
CA GLN A 454 -15.10 11.09 -4.87
C GLN A 454 -16.05 12.31 -4.86
N GLN A 455 -16.75 12.51 -3.75
CA GLN A 455 -17.63 13.65 -3.53
C GLN A 455 -16.83 14.95 -3.38
N LEU A 456 -15.85 14.98 -2.46
CA LEU A 456 -15.10 16.19 -2.13
C LEU A 456 -14.19 16.64 -3.28
N SER A 457 -13.49 15.70 -3.92
CA SER A 457 -12.55 15.96 -5.02
C SER A 457 -13.17 16.59 -6.27
N SER A 458 -14.49 16.81 -6.29
CA SER A 458 -15.15 17.65 -7.31
C SER A 458 -14.73 19.10 -7.26
N ASP A 459 -14.38 19.60 -6.08
CA ASP A 459 -13.79 20.91 -5.91
C ASP A 459 -12.26 20.78 -5.82
N PRO A 460 -11.50 21.36 -6.77
CA PRO A 460 -10.04 21.37 -6.72
C PRO A 460 -9.45 22.07 -5.48
N GLY A 461 -10.21 22.97 -4.84
CA GLY A 461 -9.81 23.64 -3.60
C GLY A 461 -10.04 22.80 -2.33
N SER A 462 -10.72 21.66 -2.45
CA SER A 462 -10.93 20.73 -1.34
C SER A 462 -9.70 19.87 -1.07
N LEU A 463 -9.61 19.30 0.14
CA LEU A 463 -8.57 18.33 0.51
C LEU A 463 -7.18 18.88 0.17
N SER A 464 -6.81 19.99 0.82
CA SER A 464 -5.54 20.68 0.60
C SER A 464 -4.38 19.71 0.80
N ASN A 465 -4.44 18.94 1.89
CA ASN A 465 -3.57 17.79 2.15
C ASN A 465 -4.44 16.52 2.16
N LEU A 466 -4.58 15.85 1.02
CA LEU A 466 -5.54 14.75 0.84
C LEU A 466 -5.41 13.65 1.91
N ASP A 467 -4.19 13.22 2.19
CA ASP A 467 -3.87 12.15 3.14
C ASP A 467 -4.20 12.51 4.61
N GLN A 468 -4.23 13.80 4.93
CA GLN A 468 -4.52 14.30 6.28
C GLN A 468 -5.97 14.76 6.42
N ASP A 469 -6.46 15.55 5.46
CA ASP A 469 -7.78 16.19 5.52
C ASP A 469 -8.90 15.15 5.45
N LEU A 470 -8.74 14.10 4.62
CA LEU A 470 -9.79 13.11 4.42
C LEU A 470 -10.10 12.30 5.70
N PRO A 471 -9.12 11.72 6.43
CA PRO A 471 -9.38 11.11 7.74
C PRO A 471 -10.00 12.10 8.73
N ASN A 472 -9.50 13.33 8.81
CA ASN A 472 -10.01 14.34 9.74
C ASN A 472 -11.47 14.73 9.47
N VAL A 473 -11.87 14.89 8.19
CA VAL A 473 -13.28 15.12 7.82
C VAL A 473 -14.16 13.94 8.21
N MET A 474 -13.63 12.72 8.05
CA MET A 474 -14.34 11.48 8.35
C MET A 474 -14.31 11.08 9.83
N ASN A 475 -13.58 11.80 10.68
CA ASN A 475 -13.51 11.57 12.12
C ASN A 475 -14.81 11.96 12.85
N ASN A 476 -15.92 11.33 12.51
CA ASN A 476 -17.23 11.57 13.11
C ASN A 476 -18.01 10.25 13.22
N ALA A 477 -19.12 10.26 13.96
CA ALA A 477 -19.89 9.05 14.26
C ALA A 477 -20.45 8.33 13.02
N ARG A 478 -20.57 9.02 11.87
CA ARG A 478 -21.06 8.45 10.60
C ARG A 478 -19.95 8.16 9.61
N GLY A 479 -18.69 8.42 9.98
CA GLY A 479 -17.53 8.29 9.10
C GLY A 479 -16.68 7.08 9.45
N VAL A 480 -15.39 7.33 9.60
CA VAL A 480 -14.39 6.35 10.03
C VAL A 480 -13.69 6.95 11.26
N PRO A 481 -13.89 6.38 12.47
CA PRO A 481 -13.36 6.95 13.70
C PRO A 481 -11.84 6.83 13.77
N ILE A 482 -11.19 7.82 14.40
CA ILE A 482 -9.74 7.83 14.64
C ILE A 482 -9.47 7.60 16.13
N PHE A 483 -8.65 6.60 16.45
CA PHE A 483 -8.03 6.55 17.79
C PHE A 483 -6.88 7.57 17.87
N SER A 484 -6.89 8.43 18.90
CA SER A 484 -5.85 9.46 19.05
C SER A 484 -4.65 8.89 19.79
N LEU A 485 -3.52 8.78 19.11
CA LEU A 485 -2.27 8.31 19.69
C LEU A 485 -1.72 9.30 20.74
N PRO A 486 -1.02 8.80 21.78
CA PRO A 486 -0.27 9.65 22.70
C PRO A 486 0.70 10.59 21.98
N GLN A 487 0.82 11.83 22.46
CA GLN A 487 1.64 12.86 21.79
C GLN A 487 3.12 12.49 21.64
N HIS A 488 3.67 11.67 22.54
CA HIS A 488 5.06 11.23 22.48
C HIS A 488 5.38 10.35 21.27
N TRP A 489 4.36 9.85 20.53
CA TRP A 489 4.59 9.09 19.31
C TRP A 489 5.16 9.92 18.17
N LEU A 490 4.86 11.23 18.11
CA LEU A 490 5.33 12.10 17.04
C LEU A 490 5.72 13.46 17.59
N TRP A 491 6.96 13.85 17.31
CA TRP A 491 7.48 15.19 17.59
C TRP A 491 7.92 15.87 16.30
N CYS A 492 7.61 17.15 16.15
CA CYS A 492 8.23 18.02 15.16
C CYS A 492 8.56 19.38 15.78
N GLU A 493 9.73 19.92 15.42
CA GLU A 493 10.24 21.20 15.90
C GLU A 493 9.25 22.35 15.74
N SER A 494 8.54 22.42 14.61
CA SER A 494 7.65 23.55 14.32
C SER A 494 6.46 23.64 15.28
N TRP A 495 6.01 22.54 15.88
CA TRP A 495 4.74 22.48 16.62
C TRP A 495 4.88 22.02 18.07
N CYS A 496 5.90 21.21 18.35
CA CYS A 496 6.16 20.64 19.67
C CYS A 496 7.27 21.45 20.36
N SER A 497 7.18 21.58 21.69
CA SER A 497 8.20 22.25 22.49
C SER A 497 9.48 21.41 22.56
N ASP A 498 10.61 22.07 22.82
CA ASP A 498 11.90 21.37 22.93
C ASP A 498 11.94 20.44 24.15
N ASP A 499 11.18 20.75 25.20
CA ASP A 499 11.03 19.94 26.41
C ASP A 499 10.33 18.59 26.15
N ASP A 500 9.50 18.51 25.09
CA ASP A 500 8.80 17.27 24.71
C ASP A 500 9.72 16.30 23.94
N LYS A 501 10.79 16.81 23.33
CA LYS A 501 11.67 16.06 22.41
C LYS A 501 12.36 14.84 23.04
N PRO A 502 12.84 14.88 24.30
CA PRO A 502 13.48 13.72 24.92
C PRO A 502 12.56 12.50 25.05
N ALA A 503 11.24 12.71 25.14
CA ALA A 503 10.25 11.63 25.25
C ALA A 503 9.77 11.12 23.88
N ALA A 504 10.17 11.75 22.77
CA ALA A 504 9.67 11.45 21.45
C ALA A 504 10.12 10.06 20.93
N LYS A 505 9.15 9.23 20.55
CA LYS A 505 9.35 7.93 19.90
C LYS A 505 9.70 8.08 18.42
N THR A 506 9.15 9.08 17.73
CA THR A 506 9.57 9.44 16.37
C THR A 506 9.70 10.95 16.23
N ILE A 507 10.57 11.38 15.32
CA ILE A 507 10.80 12.78 14.98
C ILE A 507 10.51 12.96 13.49
N ASP A 508 9.56 13.84 13.18
CA ASP A 508 9.20 14.27 11.83
C ASP A 508 9.87 15.60 11.48
N LEU A 509 10.40 15.68 10.26
CA LEU A 509 11.05 16.87 9.70
C LEU A 509 10.02 17.77 9.02
N CYS A 510 8.99 18.16 9.78
CA CYS A 510 7.90 18.95 9.26
C CYS A 510 8.33 20.36 8.84
N ASN A 511 7.62 20.91 7.86
CA ASN A 511 7.90 22.26 7.35
C ASN A 511 7.68 23.33 8.43
N ASN A 512 8.53 24.35 8.44
CA ASN A 512 8.41 25.49 9.32
C ASN A 512 7.53 26.58 8.68
N PRO A 513 6.45 27.05 9.33
CA PRO A 513 5.59 28.07 8.76
C PRO A 513 6.20 29.49 8.81
N MET A 514 7.26 29.70 9.59
CA MET A 514 7.91 31.00 9.80
C MET A 514 9.21 31.16 9.01
N THR A 515 9.93 30.06 8.75
CA THR A 515 11.24 30.08 8.09
C THR A 515 11.32 29.06 6.96
N LYS A 516 12.26 29.25 6.04
CA LYS A 516 12.58 28.28 4.98
C LYS A 516 14.00 27.80 5.19
N GLU A 517 14.13 26.57 5.69
CA GLU A 517 15.39 25.84 5.84
C GLU A 517 15.31 24.58 4.96
N PRO A 518 16.37 24.24 4.21
CA PRO A 518 16.43 22.96 3.49
C PRO A 518 16.32 21.76 4.44
N LYS A 519 15.61 20.70 4.03
CA LYS A 519 15.38 19.52 4.88
C LYS A 519 16.65 18.83 5.36
N LEU A 520 17.73 18.84 4.56
CA LEU A 520 19.01 18.25 4.98
C LEU A 520 19.68 19.03 6.11
N ASP A 521 19.55 20.36 6.11
CA ASP A 521 20.14 21.22 7.13
C ASP A 521 19.34 21.09 8.43
N SER A 522 18.00 21.10 8.32
CA SER A 522 17.13 20.89 9.47
C SER A 522 17.34 19.50 10.09
N ALA A 523 17.51 18.45 9.27
CA ALA A 523 17.78 17.09 9.76
C ALA A 523 19.03 17.02 10.64
N LYS A 524 20.16 17.55 10.15
CA LYS A 524 21.45 17.55 10.87
C LYS A 524 21.40 18.37 12.16
N ARG A 525 20.63 19.46 12.15
CA ARG A 525 20.49 20.37 13.30
C ARG A 525 19.54 19.81 14.36
N ILE A 526 18.40 19.24 13.93
CA ILE A 526 17.34 18.76 14.80
C ILE A 526 17.70 17.40 15.38
N ILE A 527 18.32 16.49 14.64
CA ILE A 527 18.48 15.10 15.04
C ILE A 527 19.98 14.79 15.16
N PRO A 528 20.56 14.77 16.38
CA PRO A 528 22.00 14.59 16.57
C PRO A 528 22.57 13.32 15.93
N GLU A 529 21.80 12.23 15.96
CA GLU A 529 22.16 10.93 15.40
C GLU A 529 21.99 10.83 13.87
N TRP A 530 21.39 11.83 13.22
CA TRP A 530 21.07 11.77 11.80
C TRP A 530 22.33 11.64 10.93
N THR A 531 23.40 12.36 11.27
CA THR A 531 24.67 12.28 10.52
C THR A 531 25.31 10.90 10.59
N SER A 532 25.14 10.19 11.71
CA SER A 532 25.62 8.82 11.85
C SER A 532 24.77 7.86 11.02
N LEU A 533 23.43 7.97 11.09
CA LEU A 533 22.53 7.14 10.29
C LEU A 533 22.74 7.35 8.79
N ASP A 534 22.94 8.60 8.39
CA ASP A 534 23.24 8.99 7.01
C ASP A 534 24.59 8.45 6.53
N HIS A 535 25.61 8.47 7.39
CA HIS A 535 26.90 7.85 7.09
C HIS A 535 26.79 6.33 6.92
N ASP A 536 26.05 5.66 7.82
CA ASP A 536 25.87 4.22 7.80
C ASP A 536 25.12 3.77 6.55
N GLN A 537 23.97 4.38 6.25
CA GLN A 537 23.17 4.01 5.07
C GLN A 537 23.99 4.17 3.78
N ARG A 538 24.74 5.27 3.69
CA ARG A 538 25.56 5.58 2.53
C ARG A 538 26.70 4.60 2.35
N THR A 539 27.38 4.25 3.44
CA THR A 539 28.48 3.28 3.42
C THR A 539 27.97 1.93 2.93
N THR A 540 26.83 1.46 3.47
CA THR A 540 26.19 0.23 3.00
C THR A 540 25.84 0.30 1.51
N VAL A 541 25.22 1.38 1.04
CA VAL A 541 24.86 1.53 -0.38
C VAL A 541 26.10 1.51 -1.28
N LEU A 542 27.17 2.19 -0.90
CA LEU A 542 28.42 2.19 -1.68
C LEU A 542 29.06 0.80 -1.73
N ASP A 543 29.06 0.05 -0.63
CA ASP A 543 29.60 -1.31 -0.60
C ASP A 543 28.75 -2.27 -1.43
N VAL A 544 27.43 -2.14 -1.39
CA VAL A 544 26.50 -2.87 -2.27
C VAL A 544 26.79 -2.57 -3.74
N LEU A 545 26.92 -1.29 -4.12
CA LEU A 545 27.21 -0.89 -5.49
C LEU A 545 28.56 -1.42 -6.00
N ARG A 546 29.60 -1.38 -5.15
CA ARG A 546 30.91 -1.99 -5.46
C ARG A 546 30.77 -3.49 -5.74
N ASN A 547 30.05 -4.21 -4.88
CA ASN A 547 29.83 -5.64 -5.06
C ASN A 547 29.05 -5.97 -6.33
N LEU A 548 27.99 -5.20 -6.64
CA LEU A 548 27.23 -5.35 -7.88
C LEU A 548 28.10 -5.10 -9.12
N SER A 549 28.92 -4.05 -9.11
CA SER A 549 29.83 -3.74 -10.23
C SER A 549 30.89 -4.81 -10.48
N ASN A 550 31.35 -5.50 -9.42
CA ASN A 550 32.28 -6.62 -9.52
C ASN A 550 31.61 -7.87 -10.12
N ILE A 551 30.32 -8.07 -9.85
CA ILE A 551 29.52 -9.16 -10.45
C ILE A 551 29.33 -8.89 -11.94
N ASP A 552 28.90 -7.69 -12.32
CA ASP A 552 28.73 -7.29 -13.72
C ASP A 552 30.04 -7.41 -14.51
N SER A 553 31.17 -7.08 -13.87
CA SER A 553 32.52 -7.24 -14.47
C SER A 553 32.99 -8.71 -14.54
N GLY A 554 32.42 -9.59 -13.71
CA GLY A 554 32.70 -11.03 -13.69
C GLY A 554 32.00 -11.79 -14.81
N ASP A 555 30.75 -11.44 -15.11
CA ASP A 555 29.95 -12.07 -16.18
C ASP A 555 30.43 -11.69 -17.60
N ILE A 556 31.10 -10.54 -17.75
CA ILE A 556 31.68 -10.12 -19.04
C ILE A 556 32.95 -10.93 -19.41
N LYS A 557 33.59 -11.63 -18.47
CA LYS A 557 34.77 -12.48 -18.78
C LYS A 557 34.43 -13.77 -19.53
N GLY A 558 33.15 -14.07 -19.77
CA GLY A 558 32.69 -15.22 -20.56
C GLY A 558 32.64 -15.02 -22.08
N THR A 559 32.70 -13.79 -22.59
CA THR A 559 32.60 -13.53 -24.04
C THR A 559 33.46 -12.37 -24.50
N THR A 560 34.56 -12.74 -25.17
CA THR A 560 35.38 -11.97 -26.13
C THR A 560 36.16 -10.74 -25.63
N SER A 561 37.48 -10.84 -25.82
CA SER A 561 38.47 -9.78 -25.70
C SER A 561 38.30 -8.68 -26.76
N ALA A 562 38.38 -7.40 -26.37
CA ALA A 562 39.28 -6.40 -26.96
C ALA A 562 39.09 -5.01 -26.30
N ALA A 563 40.17 -4.54 -25.65
CA ALA A 563 40.64 -3.19 -25.36
C ALA A 563 39.70 -1.96 -25.44
N ALA A 564 39.65 -1.17 -24.34
CA ALA A 564 40.19 0.20 -24.32
C ALA A 564 40.24 0.82 -22.89
N SER A 565 41.45 1.24 -22.53
CA SER A 565 41.93 2.32 -21.63
C SER A 565 41.11 2.82 -20.42
N ASP A 566 41.73 2.57 -19.28
CA ASP A 566 41.86 3.32 -18.02
C ASP A 566 41.68 4.86 -18.10
N GLY A 567 41.01 5.42 -17.09
CA GLY A 567 40.71 6.84 -16.95
C GLY A 567 39.96 7.14 -15.65
N GLY A 568 40.70 7.24 -14.55
CA GLY A 568 40.19 7.53 -13.21
C GLY A 568 39.36 8.81 -13.10
N GLY A 569 38.33 8.74 -12.26
CA GLY A 569 37.37 9.82 -12.03
C GLY A 569 36.54 9.66 -10.76
N GLU A 570 37.14 9.24 -9.64
CA GLU A 570 36.48 9.37 -8.34
C GLU A 570 36.50 10.84 -7.90
N ARG A 571 35.39 11.57 -8.09
CA ARG A 571 35.06 12.77 -7.27
C ARG A 571 33.67 13.38 -7.48
N GLY A 572 32.85 12.89 -8.43
CA GLY A 572 31.49 13.43 -8.67
C GLY A 572 30.36 12.73 -7.91
N GLU A 573 30.40 11.40 -7.77
CA GLU A 573 29.29 10.60 -7.19
C GLU A 573 29.14 10.71 -5.67
N ARG A 574 29.96 11.53 -5.00
CA ARG A 574 30.02 11.58 -3.54
C ARG A 574 29.01 12.55 -2.91
N ASP A 575 28.22 13.31 -3.64
CA ASP A 575 27.21 14.17 -2.99
C ASP A 575 25.77 13.86 -3.41
N GLU A 576 25.56 13.06 -4.45
CA GLU A 576 24.23 12.67 -4.96
C GLU A 576 23.68 11.35 -4.37
N LEU A 577 24.53 10.55 -3.72
CA LEU A 577 24.18 9.40 -2.88
C LEU A 577 24.15 9.82 -1.40
#